data_AF-A0A1S3H050-F1
#
_entry.id   AF-A0A1S3H050-F1
#
_cell.length_a   1.000
_cell.length_b   1.000
_cell.length_c   1.000
_cell.angle_alpha   90.00
_cell.angle_beta   90.00
_cell.angle_gamma   90.00
#
_symmetry.space_group_name_H-M   'P 1'
#
loop_
_entity.id
_entity.type
_entity.pdbx_description
1 polymer ?
#
loop_
_entity_poly.entity_id
_entity_poly.type
_entity_poly.pdbx_seq_one_letter_code
_entity_poly.pdbx_strand_id
1 'polypeptide(L)'
;MADQAHAAVVKSAATFDHSQLKHTETEEKNPLPTKEDVKEEKKRQSLLDEVANFQSENLSPTQTKERVVLPDSISIEAEKKEVELRQGIESFNRESMHHTETEVKNPLPDPDAIATEKRESELRSGIEQFSKDTLSHTDTVEKNPLPDKDTLKSEKQHQGLIDEVEHFSKQGLHHTDANVKNPLPDAEAIQKEKVERQRLSSIETFDKSNLQHAETAEKNPLPDQKTIEAEKAAS
;
A
#
# COMPACT_ATOMS: atom_id res chain seq x y z
N MET A 1 15.33 -80.02 12.89
CA MET A 1 13.86 -79.99 13.08
C MET A 1 13.11 -79.37 11.91
N ALA A 2 13.62 -78.32 11.22
CA ALA A 2 12.92 -77.68 10.09
C ALA A 2 12.79 -78.56 8.82
N ASP A 3 13.78 -79.41 8.52
CA ASP A 3 13.82 -80.20 7.29
C ASP A 3 12.75 -81.32 7.26
N GLN A 4 12.45 -81.89 8.43
CA GLN A 4 11.39 -82.88 8.60
C GLN A 4 9.99 -82.27 8.43
N ALA A 5 9.82 -80.98 8.76
CA ALA A 5 8.56 -80.26 8.56
C ALA A 5 8.33 -79.96 7.07
N HIS A 6 9.37 -79.58 6.31
CA HIS A 6 9.25 -79.34 4.88
C HIS A 6 8.93 -80.63 4.10
N ALA A 7 9.63 -81.72 4.41
CA ALA A 7 9.34 -83.03 3.83
C ALA A 7 7.91 -83.52 4.15
N ALA A 8 7.40 -83.21 5.36
CA ALA A 8 6.03 -83.55 5.74
C ALA A 8 4.97 -82.78 4.93
N VAL A 9 5.19 -81.48 4.66
CA VAL A 9 4.29 -80.66 3.83
C VAL A 9 4.30 -81.09 2.36
N VAL A 10 5.48 -81.43 1.81
CA VAL A 10 5.56 -81.93 0.43
C VAL A 10 4.85 -83.27 0.29
N LYS A 11 5.02 -84.16 1.27
CA LYS A 11 4.34 -85.46 1.28
C LYS A 11 2.83 -85.31 1.44
N SER A 12 2.37 -84.37 2.28
CA SER A 12 0.93 -84.12 2.48
C SER A 12 0.27 -83.47 1.26
N ALA A 13 0.96 -82.58 0.54
CA ALA A 13 0.48 -82.02 -0.71
C ALA A 13 0.41 -83.08 -1.83
N ALA A 14 1.38 -84.00 -1.89
CA ALA A 14 1.38 -85.09 -2.86
C ALA A 14 0.28 -86.14 -2.62
N THR A 15 -0.12 -86.37 -1.36
CA THR A 15 -1.22 -87.27 -1.01
C THR A 15 -2.53 -86.53 -0.73
N PHE A 16 -2.64 -85.26 -1.12
CA PHE A 16 -3.83 -84.47 -0.86
C PHE A 16 -5.02 -85.01 -1.66
N ASP A 17 -6.09 -85.36 -0.95
CA ASP A 17 -7.30 -85.90 -1.54
C ASP A 17 -8.10 -84.78 -2.21
N HIS A 18 -8.08 -84.76 -3.54
CA HIS A 18 -8.76 -83.76 -4.34
C HIS A 18 -10.29 -83.84 -4.21
N SER A 19 -10.84 -84.93 -3.66
CA SER A 19 -12.28 -85.05 -3.34
C SER A 19 -12.71 -84.09 -2.23
N GLN A 20 -11.77 -83.56 -1.44
CA GLN A 20 -12.05 -82.54 -0.42
C GLN A 20 -12.10 -81.11 -1.00
N LEU A 21 -11.78 -80.92 -2.28
CA LEU A 21 -11.97 -79.62 -2.93
C LEU A 21 -13.46 -79.42 -3.22
N LYS A 22 -14.00 -78.30 -2.75
CA LYS A 22 -15.37 -77.91 -3.09
C LYS A 22 -15.44 -77.62 -4.59
N HIS A 23 -16.32 -78.30 -5.31
CA HIS A 23 -16.62 -77.97 -6.69
C HIS A 23 -17.08 -76.51 -6.76
N THR A 24 -16.39 -75.69 -7.55
CA THR A 24 -16.77 -74.30 -7.80
C THR A 24 -17.14 -74.20 -9.28
N GLU A 25 -18.41 -73.93 -9.55
CA GLU A 25 -18.93 -73.76 -10.91
C GLU A 25 -18.62 -72.33 -11.39
N THR A 26 -17.87 -72.21 -12.48
CA THR A 26 -17.56 -70.92 -13.10
C THR A 26 -18.70 -70.51 -14.03
N GLU A 27 -19.50 -69.51 -13.67
CA GLU A 27 -20.47 -68.92 -14.59
C GLU A 27 -19.83 -67.84 -15.47
N GLU A 28 -19.78 -68.07 -16.78
CA GLU A 28 -19.45 -67.05 -17.78
C GLU A 28 -20.67 -66.11 -17.95
N LYS A 29 -20.61 -64.92 -17.36
CA LYS A 29 -21.61 -63.88 -17.60
C LYS A 29 -21.34 -63.26 -18.98
N ASN A 30 -22.15 -63.61 -19.97
CA ASN A 30 -22.23 -62.89 -21.24
C ASN A 30 -23.48 -61.99 -21.23
N PRO A 31 -23.43 -60.82 -20.57
CA PRO A 31 -24.60 -59.95 -20.49
C PRO A 31 -25.00 -59.50 -21.89
N LEU A 32 -26.28 -59.68 -22.21
CA LEU A 32 -26.84 -59.16 -23.46
C LEU A 32 -26.77 -57.62 -23.43
N PRO A 33 -26.59 -56.97 -24.59
CA PRO A 33 -26.63 -55.52 -24.68
C PRO A 33 -27.89 -54.96 -24.02
N THR A 34 -27.71 -53.91 -23.21
CA THR A 34 -28.82 -53.24 -22.54
C THR A 34 -29.66 -52.45 -23.55
N LYS A 35 -30.86 -52.02 -23.14
CA LYS A 35 -31.71 -51.18 -23.99
C LYS A 35 -31.04 -49.85 -24.31
N GLU A 36 -30.23 -49.34 -23.40
CA GLU A 36 -29.45 -48.11 -23.54
C GLU A 36 -28.35 -48.30 -24.59
N ASP A 37 -27.59 -49.39 -24.54
CA ASP A 37 -26.55 -49.71 -25.55
C ASP A 37 -27.13 -49.74 -26.97
N VAL A 38 -28.30 -50.36 -27.14
CA VAL A 38 -28.98 -50.44 -28.44
C VAL A 38 -29.48 -49.06 -28.90
N LYS A 39 -29.93 -48.20 -27.98
CA LYS A 39 -30.38 -46.83 -28.33
C LYS A 39 -29.20 -45.96 -28.76
N GLU A 40 -28.09 -46.01 -28.02
CA GLU A 40 -26.88 -45.26 -28.35
C GLU A 40 -26.32 -45.70 -29.70
N GLU A 41 -26.27 -47.01 -29.95
CA GLU A 41 -25.80 -47.56 -31.22
C GLU A 41 -26.68 -47.13 -32.39
N LYS A 42 -28.01 -47.13 -32.22
CA LYS A 42 -28.93 -46.59 -33.25
C LYS A 42 -28.72 -45.11 -33.50
N LYS A 43 -28.49 -44.30 -32.45
CA LYS A 43 -28.21 -42.87 -32.58
C LYS A 43 -26.90 -42.65 -33.34
N ARG A 44 -25.85 -43.39 -33.00
CA ARG A 44 -24.55 -43.36 -33.67
C ARG A 44 -24.70 -43.70 -35.15
N GLN A 45 -25.43 -44.77 -35.46
CA GLN A 45 -25.66 -45.18 -36.85
C GLN A 45 -26.44 -44.12 -37.62
N SER A 46 -27.49 -43.54 -37.03
CA SER A 46 -28.26 -42.45 -37.65
C SER A 46 -27.39 -41.23 -37.99
N LEU A 47 -26.48 -40.83 -37.09
CA LEU A 47 -25.57 -39.70 -37.33
C LEU A 47 -24.57 -40.01 -38.45
N LEU A 48 -24.07 -41.25 -38.52
CA LEU A 48 -23.19 -41.68 -39.59
C LEU A 48 -23.91 -41.70 -40.93
N ASP A 49 -25.14 -42.18 -40.98
CA ASP A 49 -25.95 -42.21 -42.19
C ASP A 49 -26.29 -40.78 -42.66
N GLU A 50 -26.56 -39.86 -41.72
CA GLU A 50 -26.81 -38.44 -42.01
C GLU A 50 -25.57 -37.76 -42.61
N VAL A 51 -24.38 -37.99 -42.02
CA VAL A 51 -23.11 -37.45 -42.52
C VAL A 51 -22.73 -38.09 -43.86
N ALA A 52 -22.94 -39.41 -44.03
CA ALA A 52 -22.62 -40.11 -45.28
C ALA A 52 -23.48 -39.64 -46.46
N ASN A 53 -24.74 -39.27 -46.18
CA ASN A 53 -25.67 -38.73 -47.17
C ASN A 53 -25.73 -37.20 -47.17
N PHE A 54 -24.76 -36.53 -46.52
CA PHE A 54 -24.73 -35.08 -46.44
C PHE A 54 -24.49 -34.46 -47.83
N GLN A 55 -25.52 -33.79 -48.36
CA GLN A 55 -25.43 -33.09 -49.63
C GLN A 55 -24.81 -31.71 -49.42
N SER A 56 -23.48 -31.62 -49.59
CA SER A 56 -22.75 -30.36 -49.52
C SER A 56 -23.20 -29.33 -50.56
N GLU A 57 -23.89 -29.76 -51.62
CA GLU A 57 -24.51 -28.90 -52.63
C GLU A 57 -25.63 -28.01 -52.07
N ASN A 58 -26.23 -28.41 -50.94
CA ASN A 58 -27.23 -27.60 -50.24
C ASN A 58 -26.60 -26.52 -49.34
N LEU A 59 -25.28 -26.50 -49.17
CA LEU A 59 -24.60 -25.42 -48.47
C LEU A 59 -24.52 -24.19 -49.39
N SER A 60 -25.10 -23.08 -48.93
CA SER A 60 -24.94 -21.81 -49.62
C SER A 60 -23.47 -21.37 -49.63
N PRO A 61 -22.90 -20.98 -50.79
CA PRO A 61 -21.53 -20.49 -50.84
C PRO A 61 -21.38 -19.26 -49.93
N THR A 62 -20.46 -19.36 -48.96
CA THR A 62 -20.15 -18.25 -48.04
C THR A 62 -19.07 -17.40 -48.66
N GLN A 63 -19.39 -16.14 -48.97
CA GLN A 63 -18.43 -15.19 -49.55
C GLN A 63 -17.53 -14.64 -48.44
N THR A 64 -16.26 -15.08 -48.41
CA THR A 64 -15.25 -14.53 -47.50
C THR A 64 -14.83 -13.14 -48.00
N LYS A 65 -15.16 -12.08 -47.24
CA LYS A 65 -14.67 -10.73 -47.52
C LYS A 65 -13.27 -10.56 -46.92
N GLU A 66 -12.24 -10.59 -47.76
CA GLU A 66 -10.90 -10.18 -47.39
C GLU A 66 -10.90 -8.67 -47.10
N ARG A 67 -10.57 -8.29 -45.86
CA ARG A 67 -10.48 -6.88 -45.48
C ARG A 67 -9.07 -6.37 -45.79
N VAL A 68 -8.87 -5.83 -46.99
CA VAL A 68 -7.72 -4.97 -47.27
C VAL A 68 -8.03 -3.59 -46.70
N VAL A 69 -7.59 -3.34 -45.46
CA VAL A 69 -7.66 -2.02 -44.85
C VAL A 69 -6.49 -1.20 -45.34
N LEU A 70 -6.77 -0.05 -45.96
CA LEU A 70 -5.75 0.92 -46.29
C LEU A 70 -5.16 1.50 -45.00
N PRO A 71 -3.86 1.85 -44.98
CA PRO A 71 -3.26 2.56 -43.86
C PRO A 71 -4.07 3.82 -43.54
N ASP A 72 -4.29 4.10 -42.26
CA ASP A 72 -4.90 5.35 -41.83
C ASP A 72 -3.94 6.53 -41.98
N SER A 73 -4.47 7.75 -41.90
CA SER A 73 -3.67 8.97 -42.06
C SER A 73 -2.56 9.07 -41.01
N ILE A 74 -2.82 8.57 -39.79
CA ILE A 74 -1.87 8.57 -38.68
C ILE A 74 -0.65 7.71 -39.02
N SER A 75 -0.88 6.50 -39.55
CA SER A 75 0.17 5.56 -39.95
C SER A 75 1.00 6.13 -41.09
N ILE A 76 0.37 6.79 -42.07
CA ILE A 76 1.06 7.42 -43.20
C ILE A 76 1.92 8.60 -42.73
N GLU A 77 1.41 9.42 -41.82
CA GLU A 77 2.17 10.55 -41.26
C GLU A 77 3.35 10.10 -40.39
N ALA A 78 3.17 9.03 -39.61
CA ALA A 78 4.24 8.43 -38.83
C ALA A 78 5.36 7.90 -39.73
N GLU A 79 5.00 7.14 -40.77
CA GLU A 79 5.97 6.62 -41.74
C GLU A 79 6.73 7.75 -42.45
N LYS A 80 6.05 8.83 -42.84
CA LYS A 80 6.70 10.00 -43.46
C LYS A 80 7.73 10.64 -42.54
N LYS A 81 7.41 10.83 -41.26
CA LYS A 81 8.34 11.38 -40.27
C LYS A 81 9.55 10.47 -40.09
N GLU A 82 9.35 9.16 -40.06
CA GLU A 82 10.44 8.21 -39.92
C GLU A 82 11.36 8.22 -41.15
N VAL A 83 10.79 8.25 -42.35
CA VAL A 83 11.55 8.35 -43.61
C VAL A 83 12.36 9.66 -43.65
N GLU A 84 11.77 10.78 -43.27
CA GLU A 84 12.46 12.08 -43.20
C GLU A 84 13.62 12.05 -42.19
N LEU A 85 13.40 11.49 -41.00
CA LEU A 85 14.44 11.34 -39.98
C LEU A 85 15.59 10.47 -40.49
N ARG A 86 15.29 9.34 -41.14
CA ARG A 86 16.29 8.43 -41.71
C ARG A 86 17.13 9.13 -42.77
N GLN A 87 16.49 9.89 -43.68
CA GLN A 87 17.20 10.67 -44.70
C GLN A 87 18.07 11.78 -44.09
N GLY A 88 17.56 12.46 -43.05
CA GLY A 88 18.33 13.49 -42.34
C GLY A 88 19.58 12.93 -41.66
N ILE A 89 19.49 11.72 -41.10
CA ILE A 89 20.65 11.02 -40.50
C ILE A 89 21.61 10.54 -41.59
N GLU A 90 21.12 9.96 -42.69
CA GLU A 90 21.96 9.46 -43.78
C GLU A 90 22.74 10.58 -44.48
N SER A 91 22.11 11.74 -44.65
CA SER A 91 22.73 12.94 -45.25
C SER A 91 23.48 13.81 -44.25
N PHE A 92 23.55 13.42 -42.97
CA PHE A 92 24.19 14.22 -41.93
C PHE A 92 25.71 14.31 -42.13
N ASN A 93 26.19 15.51 -42.48
CA ASN A 93 27.63 15.76 -42.60
C ASN A 93 28.26 15.95 -41.23
N ARG A 94 28.98 14.94 -40.72
CA ARG A 94 29.73 15.02 -39.46
C ARG A 94 30.81 16.12 -39.45
N GLU A 95 31.36 16.49 -40.61
CA GLU A 95 32.36 17.57 -40.73
C GLU A 95 31.74 18.96 -40.48
N SER A 96 30.41 19.08 -40.52
CA SER A 96 29.71 20.31 -40.13
C SER A 96 29.63 20.50 -38.61
N MET A 97 29.98 19.49 -37.81
CA MET A 97 30.04 19.64 -36.36
C MET A 97 31.30 20.41 -35.94
N HIS A 98 31.11 21.46 -35.14
CA HIS A 98 32.22 22.15 -34.51
C HIS A 98 32.94 21.22 -33.52
N HIS A 99 34.27 21.12 -33.65
CA HIS A 99 35.09 20.45 -32.65
C HIS A 99 34.93 21.13 -31.29
N THR A 100 34.57 20.37 -30.27
CA THR A 100 34.54 20.83 -28.88
C THR A 100 35.71 20.17 -28.16
N GLU A 101 36.74 20.95 -27.86
CA GLU A 101 37.87 20.51 -27.05
C GLU A 101 37.44 20.49 -25.57
N THR A 102 37.40 19.30 -24.98
CA THR A 102 37.03 19.14 -23.57
C THR A 102 38.27 19.34 -22.69
N GLU A 103 38.38 20.49 -22.03
CA GLU A 103 39.42 20.71 -21.02
C GLU A 103 39.05 20.03 -19.69
N VAL A 104 39.84 19.02 -19.30
CA VAL A 104 39.78 18.45 -17.95
C VAL A 104 40.52 19.40 -17.01
N LYS A 105 39.76 20.23 -16.29
CA LYS A 105 40.34 21.05 -15.22
C LYS A 105 40.74 20.13 -14.06
N ASN A 106 42.05 19.93 -13.89
CA ASN A 106 42.63 19.38 -12.66
C ASN A 106 43.24 20.53 -11.86
N PRO A 107 42.42 21.37 -11.20
CA PRO A 107 42.94 22.49 -10.43
C PRO A 107 43.86 21.96 -9.32
N LEU A 108 44.96 22.67 -9.10
CA LEU A 108 45.82 22.39 -7.96
C LEU A 108 45.02 22.60 -6.65
N PRO A 109 45.36 21.88 -5.57
CA PRO A 109 44.78 22.15 -4.26
C PRO A 109 44.94 23.62 -3.92
N ASP A 110 43.87 24.23 -3.40
CA ASP A 110 43.94 25.61 -2.94
C ASP A 110 44.78 25.73 -1.65
N PRO A 111 45.22 26.95 -1.29
CA PRO A 111 46.02 27.16 -0.08
C PRO A 111 45.35 26.68 1.22
N ASP A 112 44.01 26.69 1.28
CA ASP A 112 43.25 26.28 2.47
C ASP A 112 43.24 24.77 2.64
N ALA A 113 43.14 24.01 1.54
CA ALA A 113 43.26 22.57 1.50
C ALA A 113 44.66 22.14 1.97
N ILE A 114 45.71 22.79 1.45
CA ILE A 114 47.10 22.52 1.85
C ILE A 114 47.31 22.85 3.34
N ALA A 115 46.82 23.99 3.80
CA ALA A 115 46.94 24.39 5.21
C ALA A 115 46.20 23.43 6.14
N THR A 116 45.08 22.87 5.69
CA THR A 116 44.29 21.91 6.44
C THR A 116 44.96 20.55 6.53
N GLU A 117 45.47 20.04 5.40
CA GLU A 117 46.26 18.80 5.38
C GLU A 117 47.50 18.91 6.27
N LYS A 118 48.19 20.06 6.25
CA LYS A 118 49.34 20.30 7.11
C LYS A 118 48.97 20.28 8.60
N ARG A 119 47.90 20.97 8.99
CA ARG A 119 47.40 20.97 10.38
C ARG A 119 47.04 19.57 10.85
N GLU A 120 46.39 18.78 10.00
CA GLU A 120 46.00 17.41 10.33
C GLU A 120 47.21 16.50 10.50
N SER A 121 48.20 16.63 9.61
CA SER A 121 49.46 15.89 9.70
C SER A 121 50.23 16.20 10.99
N GLU A 122 50.29 17.49 11.37
CA GLU A 122 50.92 17.93 12.62
C GLU A 122 50.16 17.40 13.86
N LEU A 123 48.83 17.46 13.84
CA LEU A 123 47.99 16.92 14.91
C LEU A 123 48.19 15.41 15.09
N ARG A 124 48.15 14.65 13.98
CA ARG A 124 48.38 13.20 13.98
C ARG A 124 49.75 12.87 14.55
N SER A 125 50.79 13.56 14.08
CA SER A 125 52.16 13.39 14.59
C SER A 125 52.27 13.68 16.09
N GLY A 126 51.61 14.74 16.56
CA GLY A 126 51.60 15.09 17.98
C GLY A 126 50.91 14.04 18.86
N ILE A 127 49.83 13.43 18.36
CA ILE A 127 49.13 12.34 19.05
C ILE A 127 49.96 11.05 19.03
N GLU A 128 50.59 10.69 17.91
CA GLU A 128 51.45 9.51 17.82
C GLU A 128 52.66 9.59 18.76
N GLN A 129 53.21 10.79 18.94
CA GLN A 129 54.34 11.05 19.85
C GLN A 129 53.91 11.30 21.29
N PHE A 130 52.61 11.38 21.58
CA PHE A 130 52.11 11.68 22.91
C PHE A 130 52.37 10.52 23.88
N SER A 131 53.18 10.78 24.91
CA SER A 131 53.38 9.83 26.01
C SER A 131 52.47 10.15 27.19
N LYS A 132 51.67 9.17 27.61
CA LYS A 132 50.80 9.25 28.80
C LYS A 132 51.60 9.53 30.08
N ASP A 133 52.88 9.16 30.13
CA ASP A 133 53.74 9.38 31.29
C ASP A 133 54.04 10.87 31.53
N THR A 134 53.77 11.73 30.55
CA THR A 134 53.88 13.19 30.68
C THR A 134 52.67 13.83 31.36
N LEU A 135 51.58 13.09 31.56
CA LEU A 135 50.41 13.59 32.27
C LEU A 135 50.71 13.69 33.77
N SER A 136 50.54 14.89 34.33
CA SER A 136 50.62 15.10 35.77
C SER A 136 49.52 14.30 36.48
N HIS A 137 49.90 13.49 37.46
CA HIS A 137 48.94 12.83 38.32
C HIS A 137 48.10 13.87 39.09
N THR A 138 46.78 13.68 39.10
CA THR A 138 45.85 14.49 39.89
C THR A 138 45.01 13.54 40.73
N ASP A 139 45.16 13.63 42.05
CA ASP A 139 44.33 12.89 43.00
C ASP A 139 42.92 13.48 43.01
N THR A 140 41.93 12.70 42.56
CA THR A 140 40.52 13.09 42.67
C THR A 140 40.02 12.78 44.08
N VAL A 141 39.81 13.81 44.89
CA VAL A 141 39.15 13.68 46.20
C VAL A 141 37.66 13.94 46.03
N GLU A 142 36.85 12.89 46.13
CA GLU A 142 35.40 13.00 46.24
C GLU A 142 35.05 13.68 47.57
N LYS A 143 34.49 14.89 47.50
CA LYS A 143 33.98 15.59 48.68
C LYS A 143 32.59 15.02 48.99
N ASN A 144 32.51 14.16 50.00
CA ASN A 144 31.25 13.75 50.61
C ASN A 144 31.08 14.53 51.94
N PRO A 145 30.76 15.84 51.90
CA PRO A 145 30.54 16.60 53.13
C PRO A 145 29.33 16.03 53.87
N LEU A 146 29.48 15.88 55.18
CA LEU A 146 28.34 15.54 56.05
C LEU A 146 27.27 16.63 55.94
N PRO A 147 25.98 16.28 56.10
CA PRO A 147 24.90 17.27 56.18
C PRO A 147 25.22 18.32 57.25
N ASP A 148 25.02 19.60 56.90
CA ASP A 148 25.24 20.67 57.86
C ASP A 148 24.12 20.75 58.91
N LYS A 149 24.35 21.57 59.94
CA LYS A 149 23.39 21.72 61.05
C LYS A 149 22.03 22.24 60.59
N ASP A 150 21.98 23.02 59.52
CA ASP A 150 20.74 23.63 59.07
C ASP A 150 19.91 22.66 58.23
N THR A 151 20.57 21.82 57.43
CA THR A 151 19.98 20.67 56.74
C THR A 151 19.32 19.72 57.74
N LEU A 152 20.04 19.33 58.81
CA LEU A 152 19.50 18.44 59.84
C LEU A 152 18.32 19.06 60.60
N LYS A 153 18.35 20.37 60.87
CA LYS A 153 17.22 21.07 61.51
C LYS A 153 15.99 21.10 60.59
N SER A 154 16.20 21.41 59.31
CA SER A 154 15.13 21.44 58.32
C SER A 154 14.48 20.07 58.16
N GLU A 155 15.29 19.02 58.08
CA GLU A 155 14.82 17.64 57.99
C GLU A 155 14.04 17.22 59.25
N LYS A 156 14.54 17.57 60.43
CA LYS A 156 13.83 17.30 61.69
C LYS A 156 12.50 18.06 61.79
N GLN A 157 12.46 19.31 61.31
CA GLN A 157 11.21 20.09 61.26
C GLN A 157 10.22 19.46 60.29
N HIS A 158 10.68 19.06 59.10
CA HIS A 158 9.85 18.41 58.10
C HIS A 158 9.26 17.09 58.61
N GLN A 159 10.08 16.27 59.28
CA GLN A 159 9.60 15.04 59.91
C GLN A 159 8.52 15.32 60.95
N GLY A 160 8.69 16.35 61.78
CA GLY A 160 7.67 16.76 62.75
C GLY A 160 6.33 17.16 62.11
N LEU A 161 6.37 17.84 60.96
CA LEU A 161 5.16 18.18 60.21
C LEU A 161 4.48 16.95 59.62
N ILE A 162 5.26 15.99 59.11
CA ILE A 162 4.73 14.71 58.62
C ILE A 162 4.04 13.97 59.76
N ASP A 163 4.70 13.84 60.91
CA ASP A 163 4.17 13.13 62.07
C ASP A 163 2.85 13.78 62.56
N GLU A 164 2.78 15.11 62.57
CA GLU A 164 1.57 15.85 62.96
C GLU A 164 0.41 15.59 61.99
N VAL A 165 0.68 15.56 60.68
CA VAL A 165 -0.33 15.26 59.66
C VAL A 165 -0.77 13.79 59.72
N GLU A 166 0.17 12.87 59.93
CA GLU A 166 -0.11 11.43 60.05
C GLU A 166 -1.05 11.14 61.23
N HIS A 167 -0.85 11.83 62.35
CA HIS A 167 -1.65 11.67 63.56
C HIS A 167 -2.80 12.68 63.68
N PHE A 168 -3.12 13.40 62.61
CA PHE A 168 -4.13 14.45 62.62
C PHE A 168 -5.53 13.88 62.89
N SER A 169 -6.16 14.32 63.99
CA SER A 169 -7.52 13.93 64.34
C SER A 169 -8.55 14.80 63.63
N LYS A 170 -9.35 14.18 62.75
CA LYS A 170 -10.48 14.83 62.07
C LYS A 170 -11.64 15.20 63.00
N GLN A 171 -11.64 14.76 64.26
CA GLN A 171 -12.74 15.00 65.21
C GLN A 171 -12.88 16.49 65.58
N GLY A 172 -11.80 17.27 65.45
CA GLY A 172 -11.81 18.72 65.68
C GLY A 172 -12.20 19.55 64.44
N LEU A 173 -12.44 18.92 63.29
CA LEU A 173 -12.87 19.65 62.09
C LEU A 173 -14.36 20.01 62.21
N HIS A 174 -14.68 21.29 62.03
CA HIS A 174 -16.07 21.73 61.93
C HIS A 174 -16.70 21.20 60.64
N HIS A 175 -17.88 20.58 60.77
CA HIS A 175 -18.67 20.21 59.61
C HIS A 175 -19.10 21.45 58.82
N THR A 176 -18.96 21.41 57.50
CA THR A 176 -19.41 22.46 56.58
C THR A 176 -20.16 21.80 55.43
N ASP A 177 -21.41 22.19 55.21
CA ASP A 177 -22.20 21.74 54.08
C ASP A 177 -21.77 22.44 52.79
N ALA A 178 -21.28 21.68 51.82
CA ALA A 178 -20.90 22.20 50.50
C ALA A 178 -22.16 22.47 49.67
N ASN A 179 -22.60 23.74 49.60
CA ASN A 179 -23.71 24.15 48.76
C ASN A 179 -23.26 24.43 47.32
N VAL A 180 -23.27 23.40 46.46
CA VAL A 180 -23.01 23.56 45.02
C VAL A 180 -24.26 24.13 44.36
N LYS A 181 -24.25 25.44 44.08
CA LYS A 181 -25.31 26.11 43.32
C LYS A 181 -25.17 25.74 41.83
N ASN A 182 -25.98 24.80 41.35
CA ASN A 182 -26.12 24.52 39.92
C ASN A 182 -27.45 25.13 39.41
N PRO A 183 -27.50 26.43 39.05
CA PRO A 183 -28.74 27.06 38.64
C PRO A 183 -29.27 26.43 37.33
N LEU A 184 -30.57 26.11 37.32
CA LEU A 184 -31.25 25.67 36.11
C LEU A 184 -31.34 26.82 35.10
N PRO A 185 -31.34 26.54 33.78
CA PRO A 185 -31.59 27.55 32.76
C PRO A 185 -32.92 28.27 33.01
N ASP A 186 -32.95 29.59 32.82
CA ASP A 186 -34.18 30.36 32.95
C ASP A 186 -35.11 30.18 31.74
N ALA A 187 -36.35 30.66 31.88
CA ALA A 187 -37.36 30.54 30.83
C ALA A 187 -36.97 31.27 29.53
N GLU A 188 -36.16 32.33 29.62
CA GLU A 188 -35.72 33.10 28.46
C GLU A 188 -34.68 32.32 27.65
N ALA A 189 -33.72 31.69 28.33
CA ALA A 189 -32.72 30.81 27.72
C ALA A 189 -33.38 29.62 27.00
N ILE A 190 -34.39 29.01 27.63
CA ILE A 190 -35.16 27.91 27.03
C ILE A 190 -35.92 28.39 25.79
N GLN A 191 -36.55 29.56 25.86
CA GLN A 191 -37.29 30.13 24.72
C GLN A 191 -36.36 30.47 23.55
N LYS A 192 -35.21 31.09 23.82
CA LYS A 192 -34.18 31.38 22.82
C LYS A 192 -33.71 30.11 22.12
N GLU A 193 -33.41 29.05 22.87
CA GLU A 193 -33.00 27.77 22.29
C GLU A 193 -34.11 27.16 21.43
N LYS A 194 -35.37 27.24 21.87
CA LYS A 194 -36.51 26.71 21.11
C LYS A 194 -36.71 27.44 19.78
N VAL A 195 -36.60 28.77 19.77
CA VAL A 195 -36.70 29.58 18.55
C VAL A 195 -35.55 29.24 17.59
N GLU A 196 -34.33 29.11 18.11
CA GLU A 196 -33.17 28.79 17.28
C GLU A 196 -33.30 27.40 16.64
N ARG A 197 -33.72 26.39 17.41
CA ARG A 197 -33.99 25.04 16.89
C ARG A 197 -35.06 25.05 15.79
N GLN A 198 -36.12 25.84 15.96
CA GLN A 198 -37.17 25.98 14.94
C GLN A 198 -36.67 26.68 13.67
N ARG A 199 -35.83 27.69 13.81
CA ARG A 199 -35.19 28.40 12.68
C ARG A 199 -34.31 27.44 11.88
N LEU A 200 -33.45 26.68 12.57
CA LEU A 200 -32.56 25.70 11.94
C LEU A 200 -33.35 24.61 11.21
N SER A 201 -34.41 24.08 11.84
CA SER A 201 -35.27 23.09 11.19
C SER A 201 -35.93 23.62 9.93
N SER A 202 -36.43 24.87 9.95
CA SER A 202 -37.03 25.49 8.76
C SER A 202 -36.04 25.68 7.60
N ILE A 203 -34.77 25.96 7.91
CA ILE A 203 -33.69 26.07 6.92
C ILE A 203 -33.34 24.68 6.36
N GLU A 204 -33.24 23.67 7.24
CA GLU A 204 -32.89 22.30 6.86
C GLU A 204 -33.93 21.69 5.91
N THR A 205 -35.22 21.95 6.15
CA THR A 205 -36.32 21.43 5.30
C THR A 205 -36.72 22.38 4.17
N PHE A 206 -35.91 23.41 3.86
CA PHE A 206 -36.28 24.39 2.84
C PHE A 206 -36.19 23.79 1.43
N ASP A 207 -37.35 23.66 0.78
CA ASP A 207 -37.45 23.20 -0.59
C ASP A 207 -37.21 24.35 -1.58
N LYS A 208 -36.02 24.31 -2.22
CA LYS A 208 -35.58 25.30 -3.22
C LYS A 208 -36.47 25.33 -4.46
N SER A 209 -37.25 24.29 -4.75
CA SER A 209 -38.15 24.28 -5.91
C SER A 209 -39.33 25.25 -5.78
N ASN A 210 -39.64 25.70 -4.55
CA ASN A 210 -40.65 26.71 -4.27
C ASN A 210 -40.15 28.15 -4.49
N LEU A 211 -38.90 28.35 -4.90
CA LEU A 211 -38.39 29.67 -5.26
C LEU A 211 -39.05 30.13 -6.57
N GLN A 212 -39.66 31.31 -6.55
CA GLN A 212 -40.24 31.91 -7.76
C GLN A 212 -39.12 32.27 -8.74
N HIS A 213 -39.34 32.00 -10.03
CA HIS A 213 -38.40 32.39 -11.08
C HIS A 213 -38.31 33.92 -11.15
N ALA A 214 -37.12 34.46 -10.89
CA ALA A 214 -36.80 35.86 -11.10
C ALA A 214 -35.85 35.96 -12.29
N GLU A 215 -36.26 36.69 -13.34
CA GLU A 215 -35.38 36.97 -14.47
C GLU A 215 -34.38 38.06 -14.05
N THR A 216 -33.12 37.67 -13.87
CA THR A 216 -32.05 38.60 -13.53
C THR A 216 -31.43 39.17 -14.80
N ALA A 217 -31.63 40.46 -15.05
CA ALA A 217 -30.92 41.18 -16.09
C ALA A 217 -29.54 41.64 -15.58
N GLU A 218 -28.53 40.80 -15.77
CA GLU A 218 -27.13 41.19 -15.54
C GLU A 218 -26.71 42.14 -16.67
N LYS A 219 -26.64 43.44 -16.36
CA LYS A 219 -26.07 44.42 -17.27
C LYS A 219 -24.55 44.26 -17.22
N ASN A 220 -23.98 43.61 -18.23
CA ASN A 220 -22.56 43.74 -18.58
C ASN A 220 -22.43 44.76 -19.73
N PRO A 221 -22.57 46.08 -19.47
CA PRO A 221 -22.23 47.08 -20.47
C PRO A 221 -20.73 46.96 -20.75
N LEU A 222 -20.37 46.87 -22.03
CA LEU A 222 -18.98 47.00 -22.44
C LEU A 222 -18.47 48.38 -21.96
N PRO A 223 -17.24 48.46 -21.42
CA PRO A 223 -16.65 49.75 -21.07
C PRO A 223 -16.64 50.65 -22.30
N ASP A 224 -17.12 51.89 -22.15
CA ASP A 224 -17.12 52.85 -23.24
C ASP A 224 -15.70 53.34 -23.53
N GLN A 225 -15.50 53.94 -24.70
CA GLN A 225 -14.18 54.39 -25.13
C GLN A 225 -13.54 55.37 -24.14
N LYS A 226 -14.35 56.17 -23.45
CA LYS A 226 -13.90 57.09 -22.41
C LYS A 226 -13.34 56.34 -21.19
N THR A 227 -13.98 55.24 -20.80
CA THR A 227 -13.52 54.36 -19.72
C THR A 227 -12.21 53.68 -20.10
N ILE A 228 -12.09 53.19 -21.35
CA ILE A 228 -10.87 52.56 -21.86
C ILE A 228 -9.70 53.55 -21.90
N GLU A 229 -9.94 54.79 -22.34
CA GLU A 229 -8.92 55.84 -22.39
C GLU A 229 -8.47 56.28 -20.99
N ALA A 230 -9.39 56.36 -20.03
CA ALA A 230 -9.05 56.64 -18.63
C ALA A 230 -8.20 55.52 -18.01
N GLU A 231 -8.50 54.27 -18.31
CA GLU A 231 -7.74 53.11 -17.82
C GLU A 231 -6.35 53.03 -18.46
N LYS A 232 -6.24 53.32 -19.76
CA LYS A 232 -4.96 53.46 -20.46
C LYS A 232 -4.09 54.59 -19.93
N ALA A 233 -4.68 55.67 -19.44
CA ALA A 233 -3.94 56.77 -18.82
C ALA A 233 -3.51 56.46 -17.38
N ALA A 234 -4.09 55.43 -16.76
CA ALA A 234 -3.80 54.99 -15.41
C ALA A 234 -2.87 53.76 -15.32
N SER A 235 -2.50 53.15 -16.46
CA SER A 235 -1.43 52.13 -16.60
C SER A 235 -0.14 52.74 -17.13
#